data_AF-A0A3D4PDL4-F1
#
_entry.id   AF-A0A3D4PDL4-F1
#
_cell.length_a   1.000
_cell.length_b   1.000
_cell.length_c   1.000
_cell.angle_alpha   90.00
_cell.angle_beta   90.00
_cell.angle_gamma   90.00
#
_symmetry.space_group_name_H-M   'P 1'
#
loop_
_entity.id
_entity.type
_entity.pdbx_description
1 polymer ?
#
loop_
_entity_poly.entity_id
_entity_poly.type
_entity_poly.pdbx_seq_one_letter_code
_entity_poly.pdbx_strand_id
1 'polypeptide(L)'
;MAFIRIVLPFVALGLLIGCGSSKETDLTRDSSEHGSTTESTTADSSIPENAKPPVQLSSQDRLKQVALAMHNCHDKNMSFPAVDGMPDRPNERGLSWRVHLLPFLGENELYKKFKLDEPWDSEQNRTLISLIPPAFDDNMEGKTRIQILTGGEAPFKTETGLKMREISDGMSNTIMLILAGNDKAETWQKPVGLEFNPDDPLQSFGSYDEGEPINVALFAGNIIQLSQNSDPDNIRKMVQHQDGEVPVISAAIVRKPPDIKSNLSSIGTAMYSSMDNRRAMPTVDGYTSGGNGLSWRVHLLPFMGKRELYDLYKKFRIDEPWDSEHNKALIPLMPEVYGQSSNSKSRIHMISGEGSAFEPGKPVTSNIFSSEDFKGTSYALMLVSAADEKADIWTKPSSLEFDPANPLNCLGTYNPEESINVVMFDTAVLSFPQNIDPETFKRMVQIRGEDLPDLSKYSE
;
A
#
# COMPACT_ATOMS: atom_id res chain seq x y z
N MET A 1 -16.93 -18.36 -49.96
CA MET A 1 -17.87 -17.78 -48.98
C MET A 1 -17.10 -16.82 -48.11
N ALA A 2 -17.52 -15.56 -48.11
CA ALA A 2 -16.76 -14.42 -47.62
C ALA A 2 -16.77 -14.31 -46.09
N PHE A 3 -15.61 -14.04 -45.49
CA PHE A 3 -15.49 -13.57 -44.11
C PHE A 3 -15.41 -12.04 -44.12
N ILE A 4 -16.43 -11.41 -43.55
CA ILE A 4 -16.55 -9.96 -43.37
C ILE A 4 -15.69 -9.57 -42.16
N ARG A 5 -14.67 -8.73 -42.39
CA ARG A 5 -13.93 -8.01 -41.34
C ARG A 5 -14.71 -6.74 -40.98
N ILE A 6 -15.14 -6.62 -39.73
CA ILE A 6 -15.71 -5.38 -39.19
C ILE A 6 -14.55 -4.55 -38.62
N VAL A 7 -14.33 -3.39 -39.24
CA VAL A 7 -13.42 -2.33 -38.76
C VAL A 7 -14.28 -1.30 -38.04
N LEU A 8 -13.99 -1.04 -36.77
CA LEU A 8 -14.60 0.03 -35.97
C LEU A 8 -13.77 1.33 -36.12
N PRO A 9 -14.36 2.49 -36.45
CA PRO A 9 -13.64 3.75 -36.48
C PRO A 9 -13.65 4.43 -35.10
N PHE A 10 -12.46 4.84 -34.65
CA PHE A 10 -12.27 5.77 -33.54
C PHE A 10 -12.75 7.17 -33.95
N VAL A 11 -13.65 7.76 -33.18
CA VAL A 11 -14.04 9.17 -33.28
C VAL A 11 -13.22 9.97 -32.28
N ALA A 12 -12.34 10.83 -32.79
CA ALA A 12 -11.62 11.84 -32.02
C ALA A 12 -12.48 13.10 -31.92
N LEU A 13 -12.79 13.54 -30.70
CA LEU A 13 -13.47 14.81 -30.44
C LEU A 13 -12.42 15.84 -30.01
N GLY A 14 -12.10 16.77 -30.91
CA GLY A 14 -11.28 17.96 -30.63
C GLY A 14 -12.16 19.10 -30.11
N LEU A 15 -11.72 19.76 -29.05
CA LEU A 15 -12.29 21.01 -28.56
C LEU A 15 -11.25 22.13 -28.71
N LEU A 16 -11.58 23.08 -29.57
CA LEU A 16 -10.93 24.36 -29.83
C LEU A 16 -11.50 25.43 -28.89
N ILE A 17 -10.65 26.07 -28.10
CA ILE A 17 -10.82 27.42 -27.51
C ILE A 17 -9.38 27.96 -27.40
N GLY A 18 -8.91 29.08 -27.96
CA GLY A 18 -9.55 30.34 -28.33
C GLY A 18 -8.74 31.46 -27.65
N CYS A 19 -7.84 32.11 -28.40
CA CYS A 19 -6.97 33.19 -27.94
C CYS A 19 -7.74 34.42 -27.40
N GLY A 20 -7.23 35.03 -26.33
CA GLY A 20 -7.60 36.36 -25.85
C GLY A 20 -6.37 37.13 -25.36
N SER A 21 -6.07 38.22 -26.06
CA SER A 21 -4.94 39.15 -25.85
C SER A 21 -5.26 40.21 -24.80
N SER A 22 -4.27 40.60 -23.98
CA SER A 22 -4.14 42.01 -23.57
C SER A 22 -2.75 42.36 -22.98
N LYS A 23 -2.02 43.15 -23.77
CA LYS A 23 -1.25 44.36 -23.44
C LYS A 23 0.00 44.27 -22.54
N GLU A 24 1.13 44.31 -23.22
CA GLU A 24 2.36 45.00 -22.81
C GLU A 24 2.10 46.50 -22.55
N THR A 25 2.74 47.03 -21.51
CA THR A 25 3.17 48.43 -21.45
C THR A 25 4.62 48.46 -21.01
N ASP A 26 5.46 48.82 -21.98
CA ASP A 26 6.87 49.18 -21.89
C ASP A 26 7.01 50.61 -21.31
N LEU A 27 8.04 50.88 -20.51
CA LEU A 27 8.58 52.23 -20.23
C LEU A 27 9.98 52.13 -19.54
N THR A 28 11.01 52.06 -20.38
CA THR A 28 12.27 52.83 -20.38
C THR A 28 12.95 53.28 -19.05
N ARG A 29 14.15 52.69 -18.82
CA ARG A 29 15.48 53.30 -18.61
C ARG A 29 15.60 54.72 -17.99
N ASP A 30 16.33 54.83 -16.87
CA ASP A 30 17.40 55.84 -16.71
C ASP A 30 18.45 55.43 -15.65
N SER A 31 19.56 56.17 -15.61
CA SER A 31 20.92 55.75 -15.27
C SER A 31 21.52 56.56 -14.10
N SER A 32 22.48 55.97 -13.37
CA SER A 32 23.50 56.62 -12.48
C SER A 32 22.97 57.34 -11.22
N GLU A 33 23.63 57.43 -10.07
CA GLU A 33 25.06 57.51 -9.76
C GLU A 33 25.32 57.26 -8.24
N HIS A 34 26.60 57.10 -7.91
CA HIS A 34 27.30 56.94 -6.62
C HIS A 34 26.66 57.28 -5.26
N GLY A 35 27.01 56.45 -4.25
CA GLY A 35 26.98 56.79 -2.83
C GLY A 35 27.64 55.71 -1.96
N SER A 36 28.93 55.90 -1.66
CA SER A 36 29.71 55.09 -0.72
C SER A 36 29.35 55.43 0.73
N THR A 37 29.02 54.43 1.55
CA THR A 37 29.27 54.47 2.99
C THR A 37 29.54 53.06 3.50
N THR A 38 30.75 52.89 4.01
CA THR A 38 31.22 51.79 4.84
C THR A 38 30.38 51.69 6.12
N GLU A 39 29.81 50.52 6.39
CA GLU A 39 29.49 50.11 7.77
C GLU A 39 29.71 48.61 7.93
N SER A 40 30.68 48.31 8.79
CA SER A 40 30.97 46.99 9.34
C SER A 40 29.82 46.59 10.24
N THR A 41 29.13 45.49 9.94
CA THR A 41 28.32 44.79 10.95
C THR A 41 28.40 43.29 10.73
N THR A 42 28.75 42.63 11.82
CA THR A 42 28.87 41.20 12.08
C THR A 42 27.84 40.34 11.36
N ALA A 43 28.30 39.29 10.67
CA ALA A 43 27.46 38.22 10.15
C ALA A 43 26.79 37.49 11.32
N ASP A 44 25.51 37.77 11.51
CA ASP A 44 24.62 37.03 12.40
C ASP A 44 24.30 35.68 11.76
N SER A 45 24.68 34.62 12.47
CA SER A 45 24.41 33.23 12.13
C SER A 45 23.04 32.85 12.70
N SER A 46 21.97 33.23 12.01
CA SER A 46 20.62 32.74 12.30
C SER A 46 20.18 31.77 11.21
N ILE A 47 20.49 30.49 11.43
CA ILE A 47 19.78 29.37 10.78
C ILE A 47 18.32 29.50 11.20
N PRO A 48 17.33 29.51 10.28
CA PRO A 48 15.93 29.51 10.69
C PRO A 48 15.62 28.19 11.44
N GLU A 49 15.19 28.33 12.69
CA GLU A 49 14.85 27.31 13.69
C GLU A 49 13.61 26.46 13.31
N ASN A 50 13.28 26.35 12.02
CA ASN A 50 12.09 25.63 11.54
C ASN A 50 12.29 24.90 10.21
N ALA A 51 13.53 24.53 9.87
CA ALA A 51 13.75 23.51 8.85
C ALA A 51 13.27 22.15 9.40
N LYS A 52 12.15 21.63 8.87
CA LYS A 52 11.79 20.21 9.02
C LYS A 52 13.07 19.37 8.81
N PRO A 53 13.37 18.39 9.68
CA PRO A 53 14.49 17.49 9.43
C PRO A 53 14.32 16.89 8.02
N PRO A 54 15.41 16.67 7.26
CA PRO A 54 15.32 16.04 5.94
C PRO A 54 14.54 14.73 6.11
N VAL A 55 13.47 14.58 5.32
CA VAL A 55 12.61 13.40 5.37
C VAL A 55 13.50 12.17 5.18
N GLN A 56 13.72 11.39 6.23
CA GLN A 56 14.41 10.11 6.12
C GLN A 56 13.51 9.19 5.30
N LEU A 57 14.02 8.73 4.15
CA LEU A 57 13.31 7.79 3.31
C LEU A 57 13.10 6.48 4.09
N SER A 58 11.90 5.92 4.00
CA SER A 58 11.68 4.56 4.49
C SER A 58 12.52 3.57 3.67
N SER A 59 12.86 2.41 4.23
CA SER A 59 13.61 1.38 3.50
C SER A 59 12.88 0.92 2.22
N GLN A 60 11.54 0.93 2.24
CA GLN A 60 10.73 0.63 1.06
C GLN A 60 10.87 1.72 -0.01
N ASP A 61 10.88 3.00 0.36
CA ASP A 61 11.02 4.10 -0.60
C ASP A 61 12.42 4.13 -1.22
N ARG A 62 13.46 3.78 -0.44
CA ARG A 62 14.81 3.54 -0.98
C ARG A 62 14.81 2.43 -2.03
N LEU A 63 14.24 1.26 -1.71
CA LEU A 63 14.13 0.15 -2.67
C LEU A 63 13.33 0.54 -3.92
N LYS A 64 12.22 1.30 -3.79
CA LYS A 64 11.45 1.80 -4.93
C LYS A 64 12.30 2.71 -5.84
N GLN A 65 13.07 3.62 -5.26
CA GLN A 65 13.93 4.53 -6.03
C GLN A 65 15.02 3.76 -6.78
N VAL A 66 15.69 2.81 -6.13
CA VAL A 66 16.73 1.98 -6.78
C VAL A 66 16.12 1.06 -7.84
N ALA A 67 14.97 0.46 -7.57
CA ALA A 67 14.24 -0.37 -8.55
C ALA A 67 13.84 0.44 -9.80
N LEU A 68 13.33 1.66 -9.62
CA LEU A 68 13.01 2.55 -10.73
C LEU A 68 14.27 2.93 -11.53
N ALA A 69 15.39 3.22 -10.86
CA ALA A 69 16.67 3.50 -11.51
C ALA A 69 17.19 2.29 -12.31
N MET A 70 17.04 1.06 -11.80
CA MET A 70 17.34 -0.18 -12.52
C MET A 70 16.54 -0.30 -13.82
N HIS A 71 15.24 0.00 -13.78
CA HIS A 71 14.39 -0.01 -14.98
C HIS A 71 14.78 1.09 -15.97
N ASN A 72 15.02 2.32 -15.50
CA ASN A 72 15.47 3.41 -16.37
C ASN A 72 16.82 3.09 -17.04
N CYS A 73 17.72 2.41 -16.31
CA CYS A 73 18.96 1.88 -16.85
C CYS A 73 18.71 0.81 -17.92
N HIS A 74 17.84 -0.15 -17.65
CA HIS A 74 17.43 -1.17 -18.61
C HIS A 74 16.83 -0.55 -19.88
N ASP A 75 15.93 0.41 -19.75
CA ASP A 75 15.29 1.06 -20.90
C ASP A 75 16.29 1.82 -21.77
N LYS A 76 17.34 2.38 -21.15
CA LYS A 76 18.41 3.07 -21.85
C LYS A 76 19.41 2.12 -22.52
N ASN A 77 19.75 1.02 -21.85
CA ASN A 77 20.87 0.15 -22.19
C ASN A 77 20.44 -1.24 -22.70
N MET A 78 19.13 -1.49 -22.81
CA MET A 78 18.51 -2.77 -23.19
C MET A 78 18.87 -3.95 -22.25
N SER A 79 19.38 -3.64 -21.05
CA SER A 79 19.77 -4.62 -20.03
C SER A 79 19.97 -3.94 -18.67
N PHE A 80 19.66 -4.66 -17.60
CA PHE A 80 19.99 -4.29 -16.23
C PHE A 80 21.51 -4.33 -16.03
N PRO A 81 22.08 -3.53 -15.10
CA PRO A 81 23.52 -3.49 -14.88
C PRO A 81 24.09 -4.84 -14.45
N ALA A 82 25.34 -5.08 -14.80
CA ALA A 82 26.15 -6.15 -14.25
C ALA A 82 26.67 -5.74 -12.86
N VAL A 83 27.17 -6.68 -12.04
CA VAL A 83 27.63 -6.35 -10.68
C VAL A 83 28.74 -5.29 -10.69
N ASP A 84 29.64 -5.39 -11.66
CA ASP A 84 30.81 -4.51 -11.78
C ASP A 84 30.60 -3.33 -12.75
N GLY A 85 29.48 -3.22 -13.46
CA GLY A 85 29.43 -2.27 -14.55
C GLY A 85 28.14 -2.18 -15.35
N MET A 86 28.24 -1.47 -16.46
CA MET A 86 27.16 -1.34 -17.43
C MET A 86 27.23 -2.45 -18.48
N PRO A 87 26.09 -2.88 -19.05
CA PRO A 87 26.04 -4.04 -19.94
C PRO A 87 26.83 -3.89 -21.24
N ASP A 88 26.99 -2.67 -21.74
CA ASP A 88 27.72 -2.32 -22.96
C ASP A 88 29.19 -1.95 -22.70
N ARG A 89 29.57 -1.87 -21.41
CA ARG A 89 30.93 -1.57 -20.93
C ARG A 89 31.20 -2.41 -19.68
N PRO A 90 31.41 -3.73 -19.82
CA PRO A 90 31.89 -4.55 -18.71
C PRO A 90 33.12 -3.86 -18.13
N ASN A 91 33.05 -3.58 -16.83
CA ASN A 91 34.02 -2.73 -16.20
C ASN A 91 35.19 -3.61 -15.75
N GLU A 92 36.25 -3.67 -16.55
CA GLU A 92 37.52 -4.29 -16.12
C GLU A 92 38.14 -3.61 -14.88
N ARG A 93 37.52 -2.53 -14.36
CA ARG A 93 38.15 -1.53 -13.48
C ARG A 93 37.41 -1.30 -12.16
N GLY A 94 36.35 -2.05 -11.86
CA GLY A 94 35.94 -2.33 -10.46
C GLY A 94 35.11 -1.26 -9.72
N LEU A 95 34.12 -0.63 -10.35
CA LEU A 95 33.11 0.22 -9.68
C LEU A 95 31.75 -0.49 -9.58
N SER A 96 31.00 -0.26 -8.50
CA SER A 96 29.70 -0.92 -8.31
C SER A 96 28.66 -0.52 -9.36
N TRP A 97 27.76 -1.46 -9.69
CA TRP A 97 26.46 -1.19 -10.33
C TRP A 97 25.74 0.03 -9.72
N ARG A 98 25.87 0.24 -8.40
CA ARG A 98 25.30 1.41 -7.69
C ARG A 98 25.86 2.74 -8.19
N VAL A 99 27.17 2.80 -8.48
CA VAL A 99 27.83 3.98 -9.04
C VAL A 99 27.30 4.26 -10.44
N HIS A 100 27.13 3.22 -11.26
CA HIS A 100 26.60 3.38 -12.60
C HIS A 100 25.09 3.71 -12.64
N LEU A 101 24.35 3.50 -11.54
CA LEU A 101 22.96 3.94 -11.40
C LEU A 101 22.80 5.43 -11.05
N LEU A 102 23.86 6.13 -10.63
CA LEU A 102 23.78 7.53 -10.19
C LEU A 102 23.08 8.46 -11.19
N PRO A 103 23.34 8.41 -12.52
CA PRO A 103 22.64 9.26 -13.48
C PRO A 103 21.11 9.06 -13.48
N PHE A 104 20.65 7.83 -13.21
CA PHE A 104 19.24 7.45 -13.16
C PHE A 104 18.58 7.78 -11.81
N LEU A 105 19.38 8.07 -10.79
CA LEU A 105 18.95 8.57 -9.47
C LEU A 105 18.98 10.11 -9.39
N GLY A 106 19.37 10.80 -10.46
CA GLY A 106 19.53 12.26 -10.47
C GLY A 106 20.90 12.75 -9.97
N GLU A 107 21.80 11.84 -9.58
CA GLU A 107 23.11 12.12 -8.97
C GLU A 107 24.22 12.33 -10.01
N ASN A 108 23.91 13.08 -11.07
CA ASN A 108 24.84 13.31 -12.20
C ASN A 108 26.12 14.04 -11.79
N GLU A 109 26.03 14.99 -10.86
CA GLU A 109 27.19 15.74 -10.37
C GLU A 109 28.11 14.88 -9.51
N LEU A 110 27.56 13.92 -8.75
CA LEU A 110 28.37 12.94 -8.03
C LEU A 110 29.02 11.96 -9.00
N TYR A 111 28.29 11.47 -10.01
CA TYR A 111 28.83 10.55 -11.02
C TYR A 111 30.05 11.12 -11.75
N LYS A 112 30.03 12.42 -12.11
CA LYS A 112 31.15 13.10 -12.76
C LYS A 112 32.42 13.21 -11.91
N LYS A 113 32.33 13.05 -10.58
CA LYS A 113 33.48 13.10 -9.66
C LYS A 113 34.27 11.79 -9.63
N PHE A 114 33.63 10.68 -10.02
CA PHE A 114 34.30 9.38 -10.08
C PHE A 114 35.30 9.33 -11.23
N LYS A 115 36.46 8.73 -10.95
CA LYS A 115 37.35 8.24 -11.98
C LYS A 115 36.88 6.85 -12.39
N LEU A 116 36.11 6.80 -13.48
CA LEU A 116 35.47 5.58 -13.97
C LEU A 116 36.46 4.53 -14.49
N ASP A 117 37.72 4.92 -14.67
CA ASP A 117 38.83 4.07 -15.07
C ASP A 117 39.70 3.56 -13.92
N GLU A 118 39.35 3.86 -12.67
CA GLU A 118 40.05 3.43 -11.47
C GLU A 118 39.14 2.55 -10.58
N PRO A 119 39.70 1.66 -9.75
CA PRO A 119 38.93 0.86 -8.80
C PRO A 119 38.23 1.74 -7.76
N TRP A 120 37.19 1.18 -7.14
CA TRP A 120 36.39 1.86 -6.12
C TRP A 120 37.22 2.36 -4.94
N ASP A 121 38.33 1.68 -4.60
CA ASP A 121 39.21 1.99 -3.48
C ASP A 121 40.45 2.79 -3.87
N SER A 122 40.50 3.33 -5.10
CA SER A 122 41.55 4.27 -5.51
C SER A 122 41.59 5.49 -4.59
N GLU A 123 42.76 6.15 -4.51
CA GLU A 123 42.96 7.30 -3.64
C GLU A 123 41.89 8.39 -3.84
N GLN A 124 41.47 8.62 -5.09
CA GLN A 124 40.41 9.58 -5.42
C GLN A 124 39.01 9.04 -5.13
N ASN A 125 38.66 7.84 -5.62
CA ASN A 125 37.29 7.31 -5.52
C ASN A 125 36.89 7.06 -4.06
N ARG A 126 37.84 6.62 -3.22
CA ARG A 126 37.62 6.36 -1.79
C ARG A 126 37.21 7.62 -1.01
N THR A 127 37.57 8.82 -1.47
CA THR A 127 37.12 10.09 -0.85
C THR A 127 35.62 10.33 -1.01
N LEU A 128 34.98 9.68 -1.99
CA LEU A 128 33.56 9.84 -2.30
C LEU A 128 32.67 8.89 -1.48
N ILE A 129 33.23 8.00 -0.65
CA ILE A 129 32.46 7.02 0.13
C ILE A 129 31.44 7.70 1.04
N SER A 130 31.82 8.82 1.66
CA SER A 130 30.96 9.61 2.53
C SER A 130 29.83 10.36 1.80
N LEU A 131 29.88 10.42 0.46
CA LEU A 131 28.85 11.02 -0.39
C LEU A 131 27.84 9.98 -0.88
N ILE A 132 27.49 9.03 -0.01
CA ILE A 132 26.50 8.00 -0.34
C ILE A 132 25.14 8.66 -0.70
N PRO A 133 24.51 8.29 -1.83
CA PRO A 133 23.21 8.84 -2.19
C PRO A 133 22.11 8.47 -1.19
N PRO A 134 21.10 9.35 -0.95
CA PRO A 134 19.99 9.06 -0.04
C PRO A 134 19.23 7.76 -0.33
N ALA A 135 19.16 7.36 -1.61
CA ALA A 135 18.54 6.12 -2.05
C ALA A 135 19.27 4.86 -1.56
N PHE A 136 20.58 4.95 -1.26
CA PHE A 136 21.39 3.84 -0.75
C PHE A 136 21.73 3.97 0.74
N ASP A 137 21.62 5.17 1.30
CA ASP A 137 22.04 5.47 2.66
C ASP A 137 21.02 4.99 3.70
N ASP A 138 21.33 3.87 4.37
CA ASP A 138 20.57 3.36 5.51
C ASP A 138 21.22 3.74 6.85
N ASN A 139 21.88 4.92 6.90
CA ASN A 139 22.66 5.43 8.04
C ASN A 139 23.83 4.51 8.46
N MET A 140 24.44 3.83 7.49
CA MET A 140 25.54 2.88 7.73
C MET A 140 26.88 3.39 7.21
N GLU A 141 27.34 4.57 7.62
CA GLU A 141 28.67 5.15 7.34
C GLU A 141 29.31 4.73 5.98
N GLY A 142 28.72 5.17 4.87
CA GLY A 142 29.24 4.86 3.52
C GLY A 142 29.06 3.41 3.06
N LYS A 143 28.26 2.62 3.78
CA LYS A 143 27.79 1.29 3.41
C LYS A 143 26.29 1.28 3.14
N THR A 144 25.84 0.25 2.46
CA THR A 144 24.43 0.01 2.18
C THR A 144 24.08 -1.46 2.35
N ARG A 145 22.85 -1.71 2.81
CA ARG A 145 22.22 -3.03 2.84
C ARG A 145 21.52 -3.38 1.53
N ILE A 146 21.35 -2.42 0.61
CA ILE A 146 20.67 -2.66 -0.67
C ILE A 146 21.60 -3.44 -1.59
N GLN A 147 21.27 -4.69 -1.86
CA GLN A 147 22.07 -5.63 -2.65
C GLN A 147 21.27 -6.20 -3.82
N ILE A 148 21.99 -6.55 -4.89
CA ILE A 148 21.55 -7.54 -5.88
C ILE A 148 22.04 -8.92 -5.45
N LEU A 149 21.35 -9.99 -5.87
CA LEU A 149 21.75 -11.37 -5.58
C LEU A 149 22.58 -11.96 -6.73
N THR A 150 23.66 -12.65 -6.37
CA THR A 150 24.61 -13.31 -7.30
C THR A 150 24.85 -14.76 -6.88
N GLY A 151 25.45 -15.60 -7.74
CA GLY A 151 25.65 -17.03 -7.43
C GLY A 151 24.35 -17.84 -7.44
N GLY A 152 24.41 -19.16 -7.27
CA GLY A 152 23.22 -20.01 -7.06
C GLY A 152 22.07 -19.87 -8.07
N GLU A 153 22.37 -19.64 -9.36
CA GLU A 153 21.39 -19.30 -10.42
C GLU A 153 20.57 -18.00 -10.21
N ALA A 154 21.04 -17.12 -9.32
CA ALA A 154 20.52 -15.77 -9.18
C ALA A 154 20.71 -14.95 -10.47
N PRO A 155 19.88 -13.90 -10.67
CA PRO A 155 19.73 -13.23 -11.97
C PRO A 155 20.95 -12.42 -12.39
N PHE A 156 21.66 -11.81 -11.43
CA PHE A 156 22.76 -10.92 -11.74
C PHE A 156 24.09 -11.66 -11.81
N LYS A 157 24.91 -11.30 -12.80
CA LYS A 157 26.26 -11.83 -13.03
C LYS A 157 27.28 -10.69 -13.01
N THR A 158 28.55 -11.05 -12.82
CA THR A 158 29.62 -10.05 -12.62
C THR A 158 29.81 -9.14 -13.82
N GLU A 159 30.03 -9.73 -15.00
CA GLU A 159 30.47 -9.00 -16.21
C GLU A 159 29.35 -8.80 -17.24
N THR A 160 28.22 -9.50 -17.09
CA THR A 160 27.14 -9.50 -18.08
C THR A 160 25.86 -8.94 -17.48
N GLY A 161 25.31 -7.94 -18.17
CA GLY A 161 24.02 -7.37 -17.82
C GLY A 161 22.87 -8.33 -18.12
N LEU A 162 21.86 -8.34 -17.25
CA LEU A 162 20.68 -9.19 -17.38
C LEU A 162 19.66 -8.52 -18.32
N LYS A 163 19.17 -9.24 -19.34
CA LYS A 163 18.07 -8.75 -20.18
C LYS A 163 16.73 -9.15 -19.59
N MET A 164 15.72 -8.29 -19.74
CA MET A 164 14.38 -8.60 -19.24
C MET A 164 13.79 -9.92 -19.77
N ARG A 165 14.13 -10.30 -21.02
CA ARG A 165 13.70 -11.58 -21.64
C ARG A 165 14.28 -12.83 -20.98
N GLU A 166 15.34 -12.68 -20.19
CA GLU A 166 16.01 -13.79 -19.49
C GLU A 166 15.31 -14.13 -18.17
N ILE A 167 14.31 -13.35 -17.75
CA ILE A 167 13.51 -13.58 -16.53
C ILE A 167 12.27 -14.40 -16.94
N SER A 168 12.45 -15.69 -17.21
CA SER A 168 11.38 -16.54 -17.77
C SER A 168 10.32 -16.94 -16.76
N ASP A 169 10.64 -16.96 -15.47
CA ASP A 169 9.71 -17.40 -14.41
C ASP A 169 8.77 -16.27 -13.95
N GLY A 170 8.94 -15.08 -14.53
CA GLY A 170 8.05 -13.93 -14.42
C GLY A 170 8.60 -12.83 -13.53
N MET A 171 8.52 -11.59 -14.03
CA MET A 171 9.00 -10.40 -13.32
C MET A 171 8.30 -10.17 -11.96
N SER A 172 7.04 -10.57 -11.83
CA SER A 172 6.27 -10.48 -10.58
C SER A 172 6.60 -11.59 -9.57
N ASN A 173 7.44 -12.54 -9.94
CA ASN A 173 7.83 -13.67 -9.10
C ASN A 173 9.30 -13.58 -8.67
N THR A 174 10.13 -12.85 -9.43
CA THR A 174 11.59 -12.82 -9.27
C THR A 174 12.04 -11.59 -8.49
N ILE A 175 12.88 -11.79 -7.47
CA ILE A 175 13.54 -10.76 -6.67
C ILE A 175 14.64 -10.08 -7.50
N MET A 176 14.58 -8.76 -7.56
CA MET A 176 15.58 -7.90 -8.18
C MET A 176 16.56 -7.31 -7.14
N LEU A 177 16.04 -6.80 -6.04
CA LEU A 177 16.83 -6.16 -4.98
C LEU A 177 16.39 -6.68 -3.61
N ILE A 178 17.33 -6.73 -2.68
CA ILE A 178 17.08 -7.02 -1.27
C ILE A 178 17.67 -5.94 -0.38
N LEU A 179 16.95 -5.58 0.67
CA LEU A 179 17.54 -4.94 1.84
C LEU A 179 18.07 -6.06 2.76
N ALA A 180 19.36 -6.35 2.64
CA ALA A 180 20.04 -7.42 3.36
C ALA A 180 20.11 -7.15 4.88
N GLY A 181 20.47 -8.16 5.67
CA GLY A 181 20.73 -8.03 7.09
C GLY A 181 21.88 -7.06 7.40
N ASN A 182 21.96 -6.59 8.64
CA ASN A 182 22.94 -5.58 9.05
C ASN A 182 24.40 -6.06 8.87
N ASP A 183 24.63 -7.37 9.01
CA ASP A 183 25.92 -8.04 8.82
C ASP A 183 26.34 -8.16 7.34
N LYS A 184 25.44 -7.86 6.39
CA LYS A 184 25.68 -7.91 4.94
C LYS A 184 25.84 -6.53 4.31
N ALA A 185 25.89 -5.47 5.13
CA ALA A 185 26.11 -4.13 4.64
C ALA A 185 27.53 -3.99 4.05
N GLU A 186 27.61 -3.48 2.83
CA GLU A 186 28.88 -3.30 2.11
C GLU A 186 29.07 -1.87 1.65
N THR A 187 30.33 -1.47 1.47
CA THR A 187 30.66 -0.14 0.93
C THR A 187 29.96 0.06 -0.42
N TRP A 188 29.19 1.13 -0.56
CA TRP A 188 28.27 1.28 -1.70
C TRP A 188 28.98 1.35 -3.07
N GLN A 189 30.25 1.75 -3.09
CA GLN A 189 31.05 1.84 -4.31
C GLN A 189 31.69 0.51 -4.73
N LYS A 190 31.72 -0.48 -3.84
CA LYS A 190 32.39 -1.78 -4.07
C LYS A 190 31.55 -2.64 -5.03
N PRO A 191 32.15 -3.21 -6.10
CA PRO A 191 31.47 -4.00 -7.12
C PRO A 191 31.18 -5.42 -6.64
N VAL A 192 30.28 -5.55 -5.66
CA VAL A 192 29.84 -6.84 -5.11
C VAL A 192 28.32 -6.92 -5.10
N GLY A 193 27.83 -8.13 -5.33
CA GLY A 193 26.47 -8.56 -5.00
C GLY A 193 26.51 -9.50 -3.81
N LEU A 194 25.34 -9.78 -3.25
CA LEU A 194 25.17 -10.72 -2.16
C LEU A 194 25.13 -12.14 -2.72
N GLU A 195 26.09 -12.96 -2.30
CA GLU A 195 26.19 -14.35 -2.74
C GLU A 195 25.02 -15.17 -2.19
N PHE A 196 24.27 -15.78 -3.10
CA PHE A 196 23.07 -16.56 -2.84
C PHE A 196 23.40 -18.05 -2.82
N ASN A 197 23.11 -18.69 -1.69
CA ASN A 197 23.13 -20.14 -1.54
C ASN A 197 21.70 -20.70 -1.65
N PRO A 198 21.38 -21.48 -2.71
CA PRO A 198 20.05 -22.06 -2.87
C PRO A 198 19.69 -23.11 -1.82
N ASP A 199 20.69 -23.71 -1.15
CA ASP A 199 20.47 -24.69 -0.08
C ASP A 199 20.14 -24.02 1.26
N ASP A 200 20.55 -22.75 1.45
CA ASP A 200 20.20 -21.92 2.61
C ASP A 200 19.92 -20.46 2.20
N PRO A 201 18.76 -20.23 1.57
CA PRO A 201 18.46 -18.95 0.91
C PRO A 201 18.25 -17.82 1.91
N LEU A 202 17.61 -18.07 3.06
CA LEU A 202 17.38 -17.06 4.08
C LEU A 202 18.68 -16.67 4.80
N GLN A 203 19.57 -17.62 5.08
CA GLN A 203 20.89 -17.29 5.66
C GLN A 203 21.71 -16.39 4.73
N SER A 204 21.56 -16.57 3.42
CA SER A 204 22.23 -15.72 2.42
C SER A 204 21.85 -14.24 2.57
N PHE A 205 20.63 -13.96 3.03
CA PHE A 205 20.11 -12.60 3.19
C PHE A 205 20.69 -11.86 4.41
N GLY A 206 21.26 -12.57 5.38
CA GLY A 206 21.89 -12.01 6.57
C GLY A 206 21.03 -12.07 7.83
N SER A 207 21.51 -11.38 8.86
CA SER A 207 20.91 -11.29 10.19
C SER A 207 20.00 -10.07 10.29
N TYR A 208 18.77 -10.31 10.72
CA TYR A 208 17.72 -9.32 10.94
C TYR A 208 17.32 -9.30 12.41
N ASP A 209 16.77 -8.18 12.89
CA ASP A 209 16.21 -8.13 14.24
C ASP A 209 14.96 -9.02 14.32
N GLU A 210 14.66 -9.58 15.50
CA GLU A 210 13.53 -10.49 15.67
C GLU A 210 12.21 -9.83 15.23
N GLY A 211 11.53 -10.45 14.26
CA GLY A 211 10.27 -9.94 13.71
C GLY A 211 10.41 -8.84 12.65
N GLU A 212 11.63 -8.38 12.33
CA GLU A 212 11.86 -7.43 11.24
C GLU A 212 11.54 -8.08 9.88
N PRO A 213 10.68 -7.49 9.03
CA PRO A 213 10.44 -8.02 7.70
C PRO A 213 11.66 -7.86 6.78
N ILE A 214 11.89 -8.84 5.93
CA ILE A 214 12.90 -8.77 4.86
C ILE A 214 12.28 -8.01 3.68
N ASN A 215 12.71 -6.77 3.44
CA ASN A 215 12.19 -5.96 2.34
C ASN A 215 12.90 -6.33 1.03
N VAL A 216 12.14 -6.69 -0.01
CA VAL A 216 12.67 -6.99 -1.35
C VAL A 216 11.89 -6.24 -2.42
N ALA A 217 12.57 -5.87 -3.51
CA ALA A 217 11.94 -5.39 -4.73
C ALA A 217 11.90 -6.53 -5.75
N LEU A 218 10.75 -6.75 -6.38
CA LEU A 218 10.60 -7.67 -7.51
C LEU A 218 10.96 -6.96 -8.83
N PHE A 219 11.28 -7.73 -9.88
CA PHE A 219 11.51 -7.17 -11.23
C PHE A 219 10.28 -6.49 -11.83
N ALA A 220 9.08 -6.72 -11.28
CA ALA A 220 7.86 -5.98 -11.65
C ALA A 220 7.75 -4.60 -10.96
N GLY A 221 8.71 -4.24 -10.10
CA GLY A 221 8.75 -2.97 -9.36
C GLY A 221 8.02 -2.98 -8.02
N ASN A 222 7.27 -4.04 -7.70
CA ASN A 222 6.59 -4.18 -6.41
C ASN A 222 7.60 -4.38 -5.28
N ILE A 223 7.40 -3.69 -4.16
CA ILE A 223 8.12 -3.98 -2.91
C ILE A 223 7.26 -4.92 -2.08
N ILE A 224 7.84 -6.02 -1.62
CA ILE A 224 7.19 -6.97 -0.72
C ILE A 224 8.05 -7.17 0.53
N GLN A 225 7.38 -7.55 1.62
CA GLN A 225 8.01 -7.80 2.92
C GLN A 225 7.93 -9.28 3.20
N LEU A 226 9.06 -10.00 3.14
CA LEU A 226 9.12 -11.44 3.40
C LEU A 226 9.25 -11.72 4.89
N SER A 227 8.65 -12.80 5.34
CA SER A 227 8.80 -13.32 6.69
C SER A 227 10.17 -13.99 6.84
N GLN A 228 10.84 -13.76 7.96
CA GLN A 228 12.06 -14.51 8.31
C GLN A 228 11.80 -16.01 8.51
N ASN A 229 10.54 -16.41 8.68
CA ASN A 229 10.11 -17.81 8.82
C ASN A 229 9.51 -18.39 7.52
N SER A 230 9.76 -17.74 6.38
CA SER A 230 9.27 -18.23 5.09
C SER A 230 9.87 -19.59 4.74
N ASP A 231 9.15 -20.40 3.97
CA ASP A 231 9.67 -21.65 3.41
C ASP A 231 10.90 -21.37 2.54
N PRO A 232 12.09 -21.90 2.88
CA PRO A 232 13.31 -21.71 2.10
C PRO A 232 13.17 -22.08 0.62
N ASP A 233 12.45 -23.16 0.29
CA ASP A 233 12.25 -23.55 -1.11
C ASP A 233 11.44 -22.52 -1.89
N ASN A 234 10.45 -21.91 -1.23
CA ASN A 234 9.68 -20.82 -1.82
C ASN A 234 10.54 -19.56 -2.03
N ILE A 235 11.45 -19.25 -1.11
CA ILE A 235 12.41 -18.14 -1.29
C ILE A 235 13.38 -18.43 -2.43
N ARG A 236 13.89 -19.66 -2.56
CA ARG A 236 14.76 -20.06 -3.67
C ARG A 236 14.10 -19.80 -5.02
N LYS A 237 12.84 -20.21 -5.17
CA LYS A 237 12.00 -19.97 -6.37
C LYS A 237 11.74 -18.50 -6.66
N MET A 238 11.84 -17.63 -5.65
CA MET A 238 11.74 -16.18 -5.85
C MET A 238 13.06 -15.55 -6.30
N VAL A 239 14.20 -16.23 -6.13
CA VAL A 239 15.52 -15.71 -6.54
C VAL A 239 15.94 -16.27 -7.90
N GLN A 240 15.76 -17.57 -8.12
CA GLN A 240 16.02 -18.21 -9.40
C GLN A 240 14.95 -17.78 -10.41
N HIS A 241 15.36 -17.58 -11.66
CA HIS A 241 14.58 -16.83 -12.65
C HIS A 241 14.38 -17.56 -13.99
N GLN A 242 14.96 -18.76 -14.10
CA GLN A 242 14.97 -19.61 -15.29
C GLN A 242 14.77 -21.11 -15.00
N ASP A 243 14.33 -21.49 -13.80
CA ASP A 243 14.13 -22.90 -13.44
C ASP A 243 12.72 -23.42 -13.80
N GLY A 244 11.81 -22.53 -14.18
CA GLY A 244 10.42 -22.86 -14.52
C GLY A 244 9.53 -23.08 -13.31
N GLU A 245 10.04 -22.86 -12.10
CA GLU A 245 9.30 -23.04 -10.86
C GLU A 245 8.61 -21.73 -10.43
N VAL A 246 7.35 -21.83 -10.01
CA VAL A 246 6.56 -20.65 -9.65
C VAL A 246 6.42 -20.56 -8.13
N PRO A 247 6.89 -19.47 -7.49
CA PRO A 247 6.74 -19.28 -6.05
C PRO A 247 5.30 -18.92 -5.67
N VAL A 248 4.93 -19.26 -4.43
CA VAL A 248 3.69 -18.83 -3.78
C VAL A 248 3.98 -17.56 -2.97
N ILE A 249 3.97 -16.40 -3.61
CA ILE A 249 4.32 -15.11 -2.98
C ILE A 249 3.52 -14.83 -1.71
N SER A 250 2.22 -15.14 -1.71
CA SER A 250 1.32 -14.92 -0.56
C SER A 250 1.66 -15.77 0.68
N ALA A 251 2.46 -16.82 0.53
CA ALA A 251 2.95 -17.65 1.63
C ALA A 251 4.29 -17.16 2.20
N ALA A 252 5.06 -16.36 1.44
CA ALA A 252 6.35 -15.83 1.87
C ALA A 252 6.24 -14.45 2.54
N ILE A 253 5.19 -13.67 2.26
CA ILE A 253 5.09 -12.32 2.79
C ILE A 253 4.67 -12.29 4.27
N VAL A 254 5.25 -11.35 5.04
CA VAL A 254 4.68 -10.93 6.32
C VAL A 254 3.30 -10.37 6.03
N ARG A 255 2.27 -11.07 6.49
CA ARG A 255 0.92 -10.53 6.51
C ARG A 255 0.91 -9.45 7.58
N LYS A 256 1.06 -8.18 7.17
CA LYS A 256 0.64 -7.08 8.04
C LYS A 256 -0.84 -7.35 8.34
N PRO A 257 -1.28 -7.43 9.61
CA PRO A 257 -2.70 -7.52 9.89
C PRO A 257 -3.35 -6.37 9.13
N PRO A 258 -4.36 -6.66 8.30
CA PRO A 258 -4.91 -5.69 7.37
C PRO A 258 -5.32 -4.46 8.18
N ASP A 259 -4.89 -3.26 7.76
CA ASP A 259 -5.27 -2.04 8.45
C ASP A 259 -6.80 -2.01 8.58
N ILE A 260 -7.28 -1.91 9.82
CA ILE A 260 -8.72 -1.99 10.11
C ILE A 260 -9.48 -0.91 9.35
N LYS A 261 -8.86 0.26 9.11
CA LYS A 261 -9.47 1.33 8.32
C LYS A 261 -9.59 0.96 6.86
N SER A 262 -8.53 0.41 6.26
CA SER A 262 -8.57 -0.10 4.87
C SER A 262 -9.64 -1.18 4.67
N ASN A 263 -9.76 -2.12 5.61
CA ASN A 263 -10.81 -3.14 5.59
C ASN A 263 -12.21 -2.54 5.66
N LEU A 264 -12.42 -1.63 6.62
CA LEU A 264 -13.70 -0.94 6.82
C LEU A 264 -14.11 -0.13 5.58
N SER A 265 -13.17 0.61 4.96
CA SER A 265 -13.40 1.33 3.71
C SER A 265 -13.76 0.39 2.55
N SER A 266 -13.06 -0.74 2.44
CA SER A 266 -13.34 -1.77 1.42
C SER A 266 -14.74 -2.36 1.58
N ILE A 267 -15.18 -2.63 2.82
CA ILE A 267 -16.53 -3.11 3.12
C ILE A 267 -17.58 -2.04 2.78
N GLY A 268 -17.35 -0.77 3.15
CA GLY A 268 -18.23 0.34 2.79
C GLY A 268 -18.43 0.49 1.28
N THR A 269 -17.34 0.38 0.51
CA THR A 269 -17.40 0.39 -0.96
C THR A 269 -18.19 -0.79 -1.53
N ALA A 270 -18.03 -1.98 -0.94
CA ALA A 270 -18.78 -3.16 -1.34
C ALA A 270 -20.28 -3.03 -1.05
N MET A 271 -20.68 -2.28 0.01
CA MET A 271 -22.10 -1.97 0.28
C MET A 271 -22.73 -1.20 -0.87
N TYR A 272 -22.06 -0.15 -1.37
CA TYR A 272 -22.50 0.60 -2.55
C TYR A 272 -22.55 -0.26 -3.80
N SER A 273 -21.50 -1.03 -4.07
CA SER A 273 -21.46 -1.95 -5.21
C SER A 273 -22.61 -2.96 -5.17
N SER A 274 -22.98 -3.41 -3.97
CA SER A 274 -24.13 -4.29 -3.77
C SER A 274 -25.45 -3.57 -4.04
N MET A 275 -25.61 -2.32 -3.58
CA MET A 275 -26.80 -1.50 -3.83
C MET A 275 -26.98 -1.18 -5.30
N ASP A 276 -25.91 -0.86 -6.03
CA ASP A 276 -25.99 -0.61 -7.47
C ASP A 276 -26.44 -1.86 -8.24
N ASN A 277 -25.99 -3.05 -7.79
CA ASN A 277 -26.34 -4.32 -8.42
C ASN A 277 -27.71 -4.87 -8.01
N ARG A 278 -28.09 -4.72 -6.74
CA ARG A 278 -29.27 -5.32 -6.10
C ARG A 278 -30.39 -4.32 -5.80
N ARG A 279 -30.17 -3.04 -6.09
CA ARG A 279 -31.05 -1.89 -5.80
C ARG A 279 -31.24 -1.56 -4.31
N ALA A 280 -30.58 -2.29 -3.43
CA ALA A 280 -30.57 -2.07 -1.98
C ALA A 280 -29.27 -2.61 -1.39
N MET A 281 -28.80 -2.00 -0.30
CA MET A 281 -27.78 -2.63 0.54
C MET A 281 -28.39 -3.87 1.24
N PRO A 282 -27.56 -4.86 1.62
CA PRO A 282 -28.05 -5.98 2.42
C PRO A 282 -28.58 -5.47 3.77
N THR A 283 -29.66 -6.08 4.24
CA THR A 283 -30.15 -5.95 5.62
C THR A 283 -29.35 -6.87 6.56
N VAL A 284 -29.64 -6.88 7.86
CA VAL A 284 -28.98 -7.78 8.83
C VAL A 284 -29.02 -9.25 8.37
N ASP A 285 -30.15 -9.68 7.80
CA ASP A 285 -30.40 -11.02 7.22
C ASP A 285 -30.01 -11.12 5.73
N GLY A 286 -29.15 -10.22 5.25
CA GLY A 286 -28.79 -10.13 3.84
C GLY A 286 -29.95 -9.67 2.98
N TYR A 287 -30.34 -10.49 2.01
CA TYR A 287 -31.45 -10.23 1.09
C TYR A 287 -32.65 -11.16 1.29
N THR A 288 -32.60 -12.02 2.31
CA THR A 288 -33.66 -12.98 2.62
C THR A 288 -34.53 -12.45 3.77
N SER A 289 -35.83 -12.71 3.74
CA SER A 289 -36.75 -12.35 4.82
C SER A 289 -36.90 -13.50 5.83
N GLY A 290 -36.80 -13.18 7.13
CA GLY A 290 -37.21 -14.10 8.20
C GLY A 290 -36.12 -14.65 9.14
N GLY A 291 -34.96 -13.98 9.29
CA GLY A 291 -34.01 -14.27 10.39
C GLY A 291 -33.20 -15.56 10.32
N ASN A 292 -33.52 -16.48 9.41
CA ASN A 292 -32.87 -17.78 9.27
C ASN A 292 -31.94 -17.87 8.04
N GLY A 293 -31.48 -16.73 7.51
CA GLY A 293 -30.62 -16.67 6.33
C GLY A 293 -29.13 -16.61 6.64
N LEU A 294 -28.39 -15.98 5.74
CA LEU A 294 -26.96 -15.71 5.88
C LEU A 294 -26.73 -14.22 6.22
N SER A 295 -25.68 -13.97 7.00
CA SER A 295 -25.20 -12.62 7.31
C SER A 295 -25.00 -11.76 6.07
N TRP A 296 -25.28 -10.46 6.19
CA TRP A 296 -24.89 -9.45 5.19
C TRP A 296 -23.44 -9.57 4.74
N ARG A 297 -22.53 -10.00 5.64
CA ARG A 297 -21.11 -10.22 5.35
C ARG A 297 -20.91 -11.30 4.26
N VAL A 298 -21.73 -12.34 4.25
CA VAL A 298 -21.69 -13.38 3.21
C VAL A 298 -22.22 -12.82 1.89
N HIS A 299 -23.32 -12.08 1.93
CA HIS A 299 -23.92 -11.47 0.74
C HIS A 299 -23.08 -10.39 0.08
N LEU A 300 -22.08 -9.86 0.79
CA LEU A 300 -21.18 -8.83 0.30
C LEU A 300 -19.97 -9.38 -0.46
N LEU A 301 -19.61 -10.65 -0.25
CA LEU A 301 -18.43 -11.29 -0.85
C LEU A 301 -18.30 -11.10 -2.38
N PRO A 302 -19.39 -11.19 -3.18
CA PRO A 302 -19.30 -10.97 -4.63
C PRO A 302 -18.86 -9.56 -5.04
N PHE A 303 -18.97 -8.58 -4.14
CA PHE A 303 -18.78 -7.16 -4.40
C PHE A 303 -17.43 -6.64 -3.89
N MET A 304 -16.56 -7.52 -3.40
CA MET A 304 -15.27 -7.17 -2.80
C MET A 304 -14.10 -7.18 -3.79
N GLY A 305 -14.37 -7.33 -5.10
CA GLY A 305 -13.35 -7.24 -6.16
C GLY A 305 -12.34 -8.40 -6.22
N LYS A 306 -12.50 -9.45 -5.41
CA LYS A 306 -11.61 -10.63 -5.35
C LYS A 306 -12.33 -11.90 -5.81
N ARG A 307 -11.73 -12.61 -6.77
CA ARG A 307 -12.32 -13.83 -7.35
C ARG A 307 -12.49 -14.93 -6.31
N GLU A 308 -11.54 -15.10 -5.40
CA GLU A 308 -11.64 -16.11 -4.34
C GLU A 308 -12.84 -15.88 -3.40
N LEU A 309 -13.25 -14.63 -3.18
CA LEU A 309 -14.41 -14.30 -2.35
C LEU A 309 -15.72 -14.60 -3.07
N TYR A 310 -15.77 -14.35 -4.39
CA TYR A 310 -16.88 -14.79 -5.22
C TYR A 310 -17.00 -16.32 -5.27
N ASP A 311 -15.86 -17.03 -5.37
CA ASP A 311 -15.84 -18.49 -5.35
C ASP A 311 -16.26 -19.05 -3.98
N LEU A 312 -15.89 -18.39 -2.88
CA LEU A 312 -16.38 -18.72 -1.53
C LEU A 312 -17.89 -18.50 -1.41
N TYR A 313 -18.43 -17.38 -1.91
CA TYR A 313 -19.87 -17.10 -1.90
C TYR A 313 -20.68 -18.23 -2.55
N LYS A 314 -20.23 -18.72 -3.70
CA LYS A 314 -20.90 -19.83 -4.42
C LYS A 314 -20.93 -21.15 -3.66
N LYS A 315 -20.11 -21.32 -2.61
CA LYS A 315 -20.13 -22.53 -1.77
C LYS A 315 -21.27 -22.51 -0.76
N PHE A 316 -21.80 -21.34 -0.41
CA PHE A 316 -22.91 -21.24 0.53
C PHE A 316 -24.23 -21.70 -0.09
N ARG A 317 -25.04 -22.39 0.71
CA ARG A 317 -26.45 -22.66 0.40
C ARG A 317 -27.28 -21.51 0.94
N ILE A 318 -27.69 -20.61 0.06
CA ILE A 318 -28.35 -19.34 0.42
C ILE A 318 -29.77 -19.56 0.97
N ASP A 319 -30.36 -20.70 0.66
CA ASP A 319 -31.67 -21.17 1.14
C ASP A 319 -31.60 -21.91 2.49
N GLU A 320 -30.40 -22.15 3.02
CA GLU A 320 -30.18 -22.77 4.32
C GLU A 320 -29.69 -21.75 5.36
N PRO A 321 -29.97 -21.94 6.66
CA PRO A 321 -29.45 -21.06 7.70
C PRO A 321 -27.93 -21.11 7.79
N TRP A 322 -27.36 -20.05 8.35
CA TRP A 322 -25.93 -19.89 8.53
C TRP A 322 -25.26 -21.02 9.33
N ASP A 323 -26.01 -21.68 10.21
CA ASP A 323 -25.58 -22.77 11.08
C ASP A 323 -26.08 -24.16 10.64
N SER A 324 -26.64 -24.28 9.44
CA SER A 324 -26.87 -25.58 8.79
C SER A 324 -25.57 -26.38 8.73
N GLU A 325 -25.66 -27.72 8.76
CA GLU A 325 -24.48 -28.59 8.69
C GLU A 325 -23.55 -28.24 7.50
N HIS A 326 -24.13 -27.84 6.35
CA HIS A 326 -23.34 -27.39 5.19
C HIS A 326 -22.70 -26.01 5.40
N ASN A 327 -23.48 -24.98 5.73
CA ASN A 327 -22.94 -23.61 5.84
C ASN A 327 -21.98 -23.45 7.03
N LYS A 328 -22.20 -24.20 8.12
CA LYS A 328 -21.34 -24.22 9.31
C LYS A 328 -19.92 -24.67 8.99
N ALA A 329 -19.73 -25.57 8.01
CA ALA A 329 -18.41 -26.01 7.55
C ALA A 329 -17.60 -24.88 6.87
N LEU A 330 -18.25 -23.79 6.45
CA LEU A 330 -17.62 -22.64 5.79
C LEU A 330 -17.22 -21.52 6.78
N ILE A 331 -17.65 -21.59 8.04
CA ILE A 331 -17.32 -20.60 9.08
C ILE A 331 -15.80 -20.37 9.20
N PRO A 332 -14.92 -21.41 9.23
CA PRO A 332 -13.48 -21.22 9.32
C PRO A 332 -12.85 -20.48 8.14
N LEU A 333 -13.58 -20.34 7.02
CA LEU A 333 -13.12 -19.65 5.82
C LEU A 333 -13.43 -18.15 5.86
N MET A 334 -13.51 -17.55 7.05
CA MET A 334 -13.76 -16.13 7.23
C MET A 334 -12.72 -15.31 6.44
N PRO A 335 -13.16 -14.44 5.51
CA PRO A 335 -12.26 -13.53 4.83
C PRO A 335 -11.52 -12.61 5.80
N GLU A 336 -10.26 -12.36 5.51
CA GLU A 336 -9.37 -11.46 6.26
C GLU A 336 -9.95 -10.04 6.40
N VAL A 337 -10.74 -9.57 5.43
CA VAL A 337 -11.40 -8.25 5.52
C VAL A 337 -12.38 -8.14 6.70
N TYR A 338 -12.92 -9.26 7.19
CA TYR A 338 -13.88 -9.30 8.29
C TYR A 338 -13.25 -9.55 9.66
N GLY A 339 -11.96 -9.91 9.75
CA GLY A 339 -11.37 -10.27 11.04
C GLY A 339 -9.87 -10.08 11.14
N GLN A 340 -9.43 -9.85 12.38
CA GLN A 340 -8.03 -9.85 12.80
C GLN A 340 -7.70 -10.93 13.86
N SER A 341 -8.60 -11.89 14.16
CA SER A 341 -8.32 -12.93 15.17
C SER A 341 -8.84 -14.33 14.80
N SER A 342 -8.20 -15.34 15.40
CA SER A 342 -8.66 -16.73 15.44
C SER A 342 -10.06 -16.80 16.07
N ASN A 343 -10.90 -17.72 15.58
CA ASN A 343 -12.29 -18.02 16.01
C ASN A 343 -13.42 -17.58 15.06
N SER A 344 -13.14 -17.11 13.84
CA SER A 344 -14.17 -16.85 12.81
C SER A 344 -15.28 -15.87 13.23
N LYS A 345 -14.93 -14.96 14.15
CA LYS A 345 -15.81 -13.89 14.62
C LYS A 345 -15.38 -12.55 14.06
N SER A 346 -16.35 -11.73 13.68
CA SER A 346 -16.14 -10.38 13.18
C SER A 346 -16.63 -9.36 14.21
N ARG A 347 -15.82 -8.33 14.44
CA ARG A 347 -16.18 -7.15 15.25
C ARG A 347 -16.91 -6.08 14.45
N ILE A 348 -17.08 -6.26 13.14
CA ILE A 348 -17.66 -5.25 12.26
C ILE A 348 -19.16 -5.49 12.21
N HIS A 349 -19.97 -4.54 12.66
CA HIS A 349 -21.42 -4.67 12.74
C HIS A 349 -22.16 -3.52 12.06
N MET A 350 -23.37 -3.83 11.58
CA MET A 350 -24.43 -2.84 11.41
C MET A 350 -25.01 -2.48 12.79
N ILE A 351 -25.51 -1.26 12.92
CA ILE A 351 -26.32 -0.85 14.07
C ILE A 351 -27.78 -0.85 13.63
N SER A 352 -28.64 -1.55 14.39
CA SER A 352 -30.08 -1.62 14.19
C SER A 352 -30.83 -1.00 15.37
N GLY A 353 -32.03 -0.49 15.12
CA GLY A 353 -32.86 0.16 16.14
C GLY A 353 -33.46 1.47 15.63
N GLU A 354 -34.28 2.11 16.44
CA GLU A 354 -35.03 3.31 16.05
C GLU A 354 -34.11 4.43 15.56
N GLY A 355 -34.36 4.91 14.34
CA GLY A 355 -33.62 6.00 13.70
C GLY A 355 -32.33 5.57 12.99
N SER A 356 -31.90 4.31 13.14
CA SER A 356 -30.72 3.77 12.45
C SER A 356 -30.96 3.56 10.95
N ALA A 357 -29.89 3.50 10.17
CA ALA A 357 -30.01 3.19 8.73
C ALA A 357 -30.55 1.77 8.47
N PHE A 358 -30.23 0.81 9.34
CA PHE A 358 -30.57 -0.61 9.18
C PHE A 358 -31.73 -1.02 10.09
N GLU A 359 -32.77 -0.19 10.15
CA GLU A 359 -34.03 -0.52 10.82
C GLU A 359 -34.67 -1.80 10.22
N PRO A 360 -35.11 -2.75 11.04
CA PRO A 360 -35.78 -3.96 10.56
C PRO A 360 -36.96 -3.65 9.63
N GLY A 361 -36.98 -4.29 8.46
CA GLY A 361 -38.04 -4.09 7.45
C GLY A 361 -37.89 -2.85 6.58
N LYS A 362 -36.86 -2.02 6.77
CA LYS A 362 -36.58 -0.82 5.96
C LYS A 362 -35.23 -0.94 5.24
N PRO A 363 -35.18 -1.53 4.03
CA PRO A 363 -33.92 -1.65 3.30
C PRO A 363 -33.38 -0.28 2.87
N VAL A 364 -32.07 -0.11 2.96
CA VAL A 364 -31.38 1.09 2.48
C VAL A 364 -31.29 1.02 0.95
N THR A 365 -31.89 1.99 0.27
CA THR A 365 -31.89 2.12 -1.19
C THR A 365 -31.40 3.51 -1.59
N SER A 366 -31.06 3.71 -2.87
CA SER A 366 -30.57 5.01 -3.37
C SER A 366 -31.48 6.19 -3.06
N ASN A 367 -32.80 5.96 -2.91
CA ASN A 367 -33.78 7.01 -2.62
C ASN A 367 -33.59 7.68 -1.26
N ILE A 368 -32.91 7.01 -0.32
CA ILE A 368 -32.64 7.59 1.00
C ILE A 368 -31.79 8.86 0.90
N PHE A 369 -30.84 8.89 -0.04
CA PHE A 369 -29.89 9.99 -0.21
C PHE A 369 -30.53 11.23 -0.85
N SER A 370 -31.71 11.08 -1.45
CA SER A 370 -32.53 12.19 -1.96
C SER A 370 -33.61 12.65 -0.98
N SER A 371 -33.71 12.03 0.19
CA SER A 371 -34.72 12.38 1.19
C SER A 371 -34.37 13.69 1.89
N GLU A 372 -35.34 14.61 2.00
CA GLU A 372 -35.12 15.91 2.66
C GLU A 372 -34.76 15.78 4.14
N ASP A 373 -35.19 14.70 4.79
CA ASP A 373 -34.89 14.42 6.19
C ASP A 373 -33.56 13.70 6.39
N PHE A 374 -32.86 13.26 5.33
CA PHE A 374 -31.56 12.57 5.45
C PHE A 374 -30.43 13.58 5.69
N LYS A 375 -29.67 13.37 6.77
CA LYS A 375 -28.61 14.30 7.23
C LYS A 375 -27.41 14.44 6.29
N GLY A 376 -27.28 13.56 5.31
CA GLY A 376 -26.14 13.51 4.40
C GLY A 376 -25.16 12.40 4.74
N THR A 377 -24.42 11.96 3.72
CA THR A 377 -23.59 10.75 3.77
C THR A 377 -22.38 10.88 4.72
N SER A 378 -21.86 12.09 4.91
CA SER A 378 -20.72 12.37 5.80
C SER A 378 -21.09 12.42 7.29
N TYR A 379 -22.39 12.41 7.63
CA TYR A 379 -22.87 12.48 9.01
C TYR A 379 -23.62 11.22 9.45
N ALA A 380 -23.89 10.30 8.53
CA ALA A 380 -24.59 9.05 8.81
C ALA A 380 -23.62 7.89 8.95
N LEU A 381 -23.69 7.15 10.06
CA LEU A 381 -22.91 5.94 10.30
C LEU A 381 -23.52 4.77 9.53
N MET A 382 -22.68 4.05 8.80
CA MET A 382 -23.03 2.83 8.07
C MET A 382 -22.58 1.56 8.83
N LEU A 383 -21.34 1.49 9.30
CA LEU A 383 -20.80 0.34 10.03
C LEU A 383 -19.96 0.78 11.21
N VAL A 384 -19.81 -0.09 12.21
CA VAL A 384 -18.91 0.11 13.36
C VAL A 384 -18.08 -1.12 13.62
N SER A 385 -16.82 -0.94 14.00
CA SER A 385 -16.00 -1.98 14.63
C SER A 385 -16.17 -1.91 16.14
N ALA A 386 -16.90 -2.86 16.72
CA ALA A 386 -17.23 -2.97 18.14
C ALA A 386 -16.09 -3.55 18.98
N ALA A 387 -16.28 -3.65 20.30
CA ALA A 387 -15.39 -4.39 21.19
C ALA A 387 -15.38 -5.91 20.90
N ASP A 388 -14.31 -6.61 21.31
CA ASP A 388 -14.15 -8.05 21.08
C ASP A 388 -15.31 -8.90 21.63
N GLU A 389 -15.87 -8.52 22.79
CA GLU A 389 -16.99 -9.21 23.41
C GLU A 389 -18.30 -9.14 22.60
N LYS A 390 -18.40 -8.17 21.69
CA LYS A 390 -19.55 -8.02 20.79
C LYS A 390 -19.39 -8.83 19.49
N ALA A 391 -18.22 -9.41 19.25
CA ALA A 391 -17.95 -10.12 18.01
C ALA A 391 -18.83 -11.36 17.83
N ASP A 392 -19.45 -11.47 16.65
CA ASP A 392 -20.30 -12.60 16.25
C ASP A 392 -19.63 -13.43 15.16
N ILE A 393 -20.03 -14.69 15.05
CA ILE A 393 -19.66 -15.54 13.90
C ILE A 393 -20.03 -14.82 12.60
N TRP A 394 -19.08 -14.66 11.68
CA TRP A 394 -19.26 -13.78 10.53
C TRP A 394 -20.41 -14.17 9.58
N THR A 395 -20.77 -15.46 9.53
CA THR A 395 -21.88 -15.98 8.73
C THR A 395 -23.25 -15.80 9.38
N LYS A 396 -23.31 -15.56 10.69
CA LYS A 396 -24.55 -15.36 11.46
C LYS A 396 -25.13 -13.97 11.20
N PRO A 397 -26.41 -13.85 10.78
CA PRO A 397 -27.11 -12.58 10.77
C PRO A 397 -27.09 -11.93 12.17
N SER A 398 -26.45 -10.77 12.28
CA SER A 398 -26.43 -10.00 13.52
C SER A 398 -26.10 -8.54 13.30
N SER A 399 -26.63 -7.72 14.21
CA SER A 399 -26.41 -6.28 14.35
C SER A 399 -26.26 -5.94 15.84
N LEU A 400 -25.80 -4.72 16.11
CA LEU A 400 -25.82 -4.17 17.46
C LEU A 400 -27.14 -3.42 17.67
N GLU A 401 -27.82 -3.73 18.77
CA GLU A 401 -29.07 -3.07 19.14
C GLU A 401 -28.80 -1.68 19.72
N PHE A 402 -29.35 -0.66 19.06
CA PHE A 402 -29.20 0.74 19.43
C PHE A 402 -30.26 1.16 20.46
N ASP A 403 -29.78 1.68 21.58
CA ASP A 403 -30.61 2.36 22.58
C ASP A 403 -30.28 3.86 22.55
N PRO A 404 -31.19 4.74 22.05
CA PRO A 404 -30.96 6.18 22.03
C PRO A 404 -30.73 6.81 23.42
N ALA A 405 -31.19 6.16 24.49
CA ALA A 405 -30.94 6.63 25.86
C ALA A 405 -29.51 6.31 26.33
N ASN A 406 -28.89 5.26 25.78
CA ASN A 406 -27.54 4.81 26.12
C ASN A 406 -26.76 4.42 24.85
N PRO A 407 -26.46 5.38 23.97
CA PRO A 407 -26.08 5.12 22.58
C PRO A 407 -24.76 4.33 22.42
N LEU A 408 -23.86 4.42 23.41
CA LEU A 408 -22.56 3.71 23.39
C LEU A 408 -22.61 2.28 23.95
N ASN A 409 -23.66 1.90 24.70
CA ASN A 409 -23.72 0.58 25.37
C ASN A 409 -23.69 -0.60 24.39
N CYS A 410 -24.17 -0.37 23.17
CA CYS A 410 -24.19 -1.36 22.11
C CYS A 410 -22.77 -1.79 21.67
N LEU A 411 -21.77 -0.92 21.84
CA LEU A 411 -20.40 -1.12 21.35
C LEU A 411 -19.54 -2.04 22.23
N GLY A 412 -19.93 -2.24 23.49
CA GLY A 412 -19.16 -3.02 24.47
C GLY A 412 -17.93 -2.28 25.01
N THR A 413 -17.11 -3.01 25.76
CA THR A 413 -15.91 -2.47 26.43
C THR A 413 -14.65 -2.74 25.62
N TYR A 414 -13.99 -1.69 25.13
CA TYR A 414 -12.76 -1.78 24.33
C TYR A 414 -11.52 -1.89 25.19
N ASN A 415 -10.43 -2.41 24.62
CA ASN A 415 -9.10 -2.33 25.25
C ASN A 415 -8.63 -0.87 25.29
N PRO A 416 -7.90 -0.41 26.33
CA PRO A 416 -7.57 1.02 26.50
C PRO A 416 -6.82 1.69 25.33
N GLU A 417 -6.10 0.90 24.53
CA GLU A 417 -5.32 1.37 23.37
C GLU A 417 -6.14 1.44 22.07
N GLU A 418 -7.37 0.91 22.07
CA GLU A 418 -8.22 0.85 20.88
C GLU A 418 -9.07 2.12 20.71
N SER A 419 -9.36 2.44 19.45
CA SER A 419 -10.32 3.46 19.05
C SER A 419 -11.62 2.84 18.52
N ILE A 420 -12.73 3.56 18.65
CA ILE A 420 -13.99 3.24 17.99
C ILE A 420 -13.83 3.63 16.52
N ASN A 421 -13.86 2.64 15.63
CA ASN A 421 -13.76 2.89 14.19
C ASN A 421 -15.13 2.73 13.54
N VAL A 422 -15.56 3.73 12.78
CA VAL A 422 -16.85 3.73 12.07
C VAL A 422 -16.65 3.99 10.59
N VAL A 423 -17.53 3.43 9.77
CA VAL A 423 -17.65 3.75 8.35
C VAL A 423 -18.85 4.67 8.19
N MET A 424 -18.64 5.84 7.62
CA MET A 424 -19.70 6.76 7.26
C MET A 424 -20.32 6.36 5.92
N PHE A 425 -21.51 6.85 5.61
CA PHE A 425 -22.15 6.58 4.31
C PHE A 425 -21.37 7.15 3.13
N ASP A 426 -20.47 8.12 3.28
CA ASP A 426 -19.55 8.53 2.20
C ASP A 426 -18.30 7.63 2.08
N THR A 427 -18.28 6.50 2.80
CA THR A 427 -17.18 5.52 2.90
C THR A 427 -15.94 6.01 3.66
N ALA A 428 -15.96 7.23 4.21
CA ALA A 428 -14.92 7.70 5.10
C ALA A 428 -14.87 6.84 6.36
N VAL A 429 -13.67 6.55 6.85
CA VAL A 429 -13.46 5.84 8.11
C VAL A 429 -13.00 6.84 9.16
N LEU A 430 -13.81 7.02 10.19
CA LEU A 430 -13.50 7.90 11.32
C LEU A 430 -13.11 7.08 12.54
N SER A 431 -12.13 7.56 13.29
CA SER A 431 -11.69 6.96 14.55
C SER A 431 -12.01 7.90 15.70
N PHE A 432 -12.66 7.38 16.71
CA PHE A 432 -13.04 8.14 17.90
C PHE A 432 -12.39 7.54 19.15
N PRO A 433 -12.04 8.38 20.14
CA PRO A 433 -11.69 7.87 21.45
C PRO A 433 -12.93 7.23 22.10
N GLN A 434 -12.70 6.32 23.05
CA GLN A 434 -13.78 5.58 23.72
C GLN A 434 -14.72 6.47 24.54
N ASN A 435 -14.26 7.66 24.92
CA ASN A 435 -15.04 8.68 25.62
C ASN A 435 -15.70 9.69 24.67
N ILE A 436 -15.96 9.32 23.42
CA ILE A 436 -16.77 10.13 22.49
C ILE A 436 -18.06 10.60 23.18
N ASP A 437 -18.46 11.83 22.89
CA ASP A 437 -19.73 12.37 23.38
C ASP A 437 -20.91 11.46 22.93
N PRO A 438 -21.72 10.92 23.86
CA PRO A 438 -22.83 10.02 23.53
C PRO A 438 -23.84 10.63 22.56
N GLU A 439 -24.11 11.93 22.66
CA GLU A 439 -25.06 12.62 21.79
C GLU A 439 -24.50 12.76 20.36
N THR A 440 -23.20 13.00 20.22
CA THR A 440 -22.50 12.96 18.92
C THR A 440 -22.61 11.58 18.28
N PHE A 441 -22.34 10.50 19.02
CA PHE A 441 -22.49 9.14 18.48
C PHE A 441 -23.93 8.82 18.09
N LYS A 442 -24.90 9.15 18.96
CA LYS A 442 -26.33 8.98 18.69
C LYS A 442 -26.75 9.68 17.40
N ARG A 443 -26.29 10.91 17.16
CA ARG A 443 -26.61 11.67 15.95
C ARG A 443 -26.01 11.08 14.68
N MET A 444 -24.88 10.38 14.77
CA MET A 444 -24.35 9.61 13.65
C MET A 444 -25.20 8.38 13.32
N VAL A 445 -25.74 7.70 14.34
CA VAL A 445 -26.64 6.55 14.15
C VAL A 445 -28.01 7.01 13.65
N GLN A 446 -28.56 8.09 14.19
CA GLN A 446 -29.86 8.64 13.80
C GLN A 446 -29.75 9.45 12.50
N ILE A 447 -29.90 8.76 11.38
CA ILE A 447 -29.61 9.28 10.03
C ILE A 447 -30.59 10.34 9.51
N ARG A 448 -31.70 10.57 10.23
CA ARG A 448 -32.75 11.54 9.88
C ARG A 448 -32.86 12.69 10.89
N GLY A 449 -33.27 13.87 10.41
CA GLY A 449 -33.52 15.08 11.21
C GLY A 449 -32.49 16.19 10.97
N GLU A 450 -32.69 17.36 11.58
CA GLU A 450 -31.85 18.55 11.33
C GLU A 450 -30.58 18.61 12.21
N ASP A 451 -30.57 17.92 13.35
CA ASP A 451 -29.45 17.94 14.29
C ASP A 451 -28.26 17.10 13.82
N LEU A 452 -27.19 17.78 13.39
CA LEU A 452 -25.94 17.15 12.95
C LEU A 452 -25.02 16.77 14.13
N PRO A 453 -24.21 15.70 14.01
CA PRO A 453 -23.15 15.39 14.98
C PRO A 453 -22.03 16.42 14.90
N ASP A 454 -21.48 16.85 16.05
CA ASP A 454 -20.30 17.72 16.10
C ASP A 454 -19.02 16.90 15.92
N LEU A 455 -18.59 16.77 14.67
CA LEU A 455 -17.37 16.02 14.31
C LEU A 455 -16.09 16.87 14.34
N SER A 456 -16.21 18.19 14.56
CA SER A 456 -15.09 19.14 14.47
C SER A 456 -13.96 18.85 15.47
N LYS A 457 -14.29 18.16 16.56
CA LYS A 457 -13.35 17.77 17.62
C LYS A 457 -12.59 16.47 17.33
N TYR A 458 -12.92 15.80 16.23
CA TYR A 458 -12.44 14.46 15.90
C TYR A 458 -11.87 14.34 14.47
N SER A 459 -11.87 15.44 13.72
CA SER A 459 -11.22 15.54 12.42
C SER A 459 -9.75 15.94 12.58
N GLU A 460 -8.85 14.95 12.56
CA GLU A 460 -7.43 15.14 12.21
C GLU A 460 -7.10 14.44 10.90
#